data_AF-A0A3D1Q5W4-F1
#
_entry.id   AF-A0A3D1Q5W4-F1
#
_cell.length_a   1.000
_cell.length_b   1.000
_cell.length_c   1.000
_cell.angle_alpha   90.00
_cell.angle_beta   90.00
_cell.angle_gamma   90.00
#
_symmetry.space_group_name_H-M   'P 1'
#
loop_
_entity.id
_entity.type
_entity.pdbx_description
1 polymer ?
#
loop_
_entity_poly.entity_id
_entity_poly.type
_entity_poly.pdbx_seq_one_letter_code
_entity_poly.pdbx_strand_id
1 'polypeptide(L)'
;MKQPINLLIFPLLTLLAGIMILAHNQAIVLNPDGATRVYIKSALSGNVGYGNPLRHNNSISFEGLEPGDIILGAYPHCAYGDYSHAALYIGSGQIIEGYADLGITRQSVEHFREYPQVCLLRVNVDPAVKQAAVAYATEQIGEVFYPVAFKSGQNIWNCSKIMWKAYQLQGVDFDDNQDLWVPPDSFYNSPYVEVIREVGLLW
;
A
#
# COMPACT_ATOMS: atom_id res chain seq x y z
N MET A 1 -25.63 44.27 14.57
CA MET A 1 -24.49 43.35 14.36
C MET A 1 -24.59 42.75 12.98
N LYS A 2 -23.74 43.16 12.02
CA LYS A 2 -23.66 42.49 10.71
C LYS A 2 -22.93 41.17 10.96
N GLN A 3 -23.60 40.03 10.76
CA GLN A 3 -22.88 38.76 10.65
C GLN A 3 -21.86 38.92 9.51
N PRO A 4 -20.58 38.56 9.70
CA PRO A 4 -19.60 38.78 8.65
C PRO A 4 -19.90 37.75 7.57
N ILE A 5 -20.46 38.22 6.45
CA ILE A 5 -20.70 37.48 5.21
C ILE A 5 -19.51 36.57 4.84
N ASN A 6 -18.29 36.97 5.22
CA ASN A 6 -17.04 36.22 5.06
C ASN A 6 -17.03 34.85 5.78
N LEU A 7 -17.77 34.67 6.88
CA LEU A 7 -17.88 33.37 7.59
C LEU A 7 -18.69 32.34 6.80
N LEU A 8 -19.53 32.76 5.86
CA LEU A 8 -20.31 31.85 4.99
C LEU A 8 -19.67 31.67 3.61
N ILE A 9 -18.93 32.67 3.12
CA ILE A 9 -18.22 32.59 1.84
C ILE A 9 -17.16 31.49 1.86
N PHE A 10 -16.33 31.41 2.92
CA PHE A 10 -15.23 30.44 2.95
C PHE A 10 -15.72 28.97 2.97
N PRO A 11 -16.72 28.57 3.80
CA PRO A 11 -17.31 27.23 3.72
C PRO A 11 -17.97 26.95 2.35
N LEU A 12 -18.67 27.93 1.77
CA LEU A 12 -19.33 27.76 0.48
C LEU A 12 -18.31 27.55 -0.66
N LEU A 13 -17.25 28.36 -0.69
CA LEU A 13 -16.16 28.19 -1.66
C LEU A 13 -15.43 26.86 -1.46
N THR A 14 -15.25 26.41 -0.21
CA THR A 14 -14.65 25.10 0.10
C THR A 14 -15.55 23.96 -0.41
N LEU A 15 -16.87 24.05 -0.19
CA LEU A 15 -17.83 23.07 -0.70
C LEU A 15 -17.85 23.05 -2.23
N LEU A 16 -17.88 24.22 -2.88
CA LEU A 16 -17.84 24.34 -4.34
C LEU A 16 -16.54 23.77 -4.92
N ALA A 17 -15.39 24.07 -4.31
CA ALA A 17 -14.11 23.49 -4.71
C ALA A 17 -14.12 21.97 -4.55
N GLY A 18 -14.65 21.46 -3.43
CA GLY A 18 -14.83 20.02 -3.21
C GLY A 18 -15.69 19.36 -4.28
N ILE A 19 -16.85 19.94 -4.60
CA ILE A 19 -17.74 19.44 -5.66
C ILE A 19 -17.03 19.46 -7.02
N MET A 20 -16.31 20.52 -7.36
CA MET A 20 -15.56 20.60 -8.63
C MET A 20 -14.46 19.54 -8.70
N ILE A 21 -13.72 19.31 -7.62
CA ILE A 21 -12.71 18.25 -7.53
C ILE A 21 -13.36 16.88 -7.74
N LEU A 22 -14.47 16.61 -7.04
CA LEU A 22 -15.20 15.35 -7.20
C LEU A 22 -15.73 15.17 -8.62
N ALA A 23 -16.28 16.23 -9.22
CA ALA A 23 -16.79 16.23 -10.59
C ALA A 23 -15.69 15.98 -11.63
N HIS A 24 -14.51 16.58 -11.44
CA HIS A 24 -13.37 16.38 -12.34
C HIS A 24 -12.73 15.00 -12.19
N ASN A 25 -12.81 14.39 -11.00
CA ASN A 25 -12.22 13.09 -10.69
C ASN A 25 -13.29 11.98 -10.57
N GLN A 26 -14.44 12.12 -11.23
CA GLN A 26 -15.57 11.17 -11.13
C GLN A 26 -15.17 9.72 -11.41
N ALA A 27 -14.32 9.50 -12.41
CA ALA A 27 -13.86 8.16 -12.78
C ALA A 27 -13.12 7.46 -11.63
N ILE A 28 -12.43 8.21 -10.79
CA ILE A 28 -11.68 7.70 -9.63
C ILE A 28 -12.61 7.56 -8.42
N VAL A 29 -13.41 8.59 -8.13
CA VAL A 29 -14.31 8.63 -6.96
C VAL A 29 -15.40 7.56 -7.05
N LEU A 30 -15.91 7.31 -8.26
CA LEU A 30 -16.96 6.34 -8.52
C LEU A 30 -16.42 4.96 -8.89
N ASN A 31 -15.09 4.75 -8.86
CA ASN A 31 -14.50 3.45 -9.13
C ASN A 31 -15.00 2.45 -8.06
N PRO A 32 -15.79 1.43 -8.44
CA PRO A 32 -16.33 0.46 -7.49
C PRO A 32 -15.22 -0.36 -6.82
N ASP A 33 -14.04 -0.44 -7.41
CA ASP A 33 -12.91 -1.22 -6.91
C ASP A 33 -11.76 -0.31 -6.46
N GLY A 34 -12.04 0.99 -6.28
CA GLY A 34 -11.07 1.98 -5.86
C GLY A 34 -10.97 2.13 -4.33
N ALA A 35 -9.80 2.55 -3.88
CA ALA A 35 -9.41 3.04 -2.58
C ALA A 35 -10.50 3.89 -1.91
N THR A 36 -11.11 4.83 -2.64
CA THR A 36 -12.18 5.69 -2.08
C THR A 36 -13.32 4.87 -1.49
N ARG A 37 -13.76 3.81 -2.19
CA ARG A 37 -14.81 2.92 -1.69
C ARG A 37 -14.31 2.06 -0.54
N VAL A 38 -13.08 1.53 -0.63
CA VAL A 38 -12.45 0.75 0.45
C VAL A 38 -12.44 1.56 1.74
N TYR A 39 -11.94 2.81 1.71
CA TYR A 39 -11.90 3.69 2.87
C TYR A 39 -13.29 4.04 3.40
N ILE A 40 -14.29 4.30 2.54
CA ILE A 40 -15.67 4.55 2.99
C ILE A 40 -16.26 3.31 3.67
N LYS A 41 -16.14 2.13 3.05
CA LYS A 41 -16.64 0.87 3.61
C LYS A 41 -15.98 0.57 4.95
N SER A 42 -14.67 0.75 5.03
CA SER A 42 -13.88 0.58 6.26
C SER A 42 -14.33 1.54 7.35
N ALA A 43 -14.50 2.83 7.04
CA ALA A 43 -14.99 3.82 7.99
C ALA A 43 -16.40 3.48 8.53
N LEU A 44 -17.30 3.04 7.65
CA LEU A 44 -18.65 2.57 8.04
C LEU A 44 -18.61 1.31 8.92
N SER A 45 -17.55 0.50 8.80
CA SER A 45 -17.34 -0.73 9.56
C SER A 45 -16.53 -0.50 10.85
N GLY A 46 -16.11 0.74 11.12
CA GLY A 46 -15.27 1.09 12.28
C GLY A 46 -13.78 0.75 12.14
N ASN A 47 -13.33 0.35 10.95
CA ASN A 47 -11.92 0.09 10.66
C ASN A 47 -11.15 1.39 10.49
N VAL A 48 -9.95 1.48 11.09
CA VAL A 48 -9.16 2.73 11.14
C VAL A 48 -7.67 2.45 10.96
N GLY A 49 -6.99 3.33 10.21
CA GLY A 49 -5.54 3.27 10.00
C GLY A 49 -5.07 1.89 9.53
N TYR A 50 -3.92 1.46 10.05
CA TYR A 50 -3.31 0.17 9.73
C TYR A 50 -3.91 -1.03 10.47
N GLY A 51 -5.04 -0.82 11.16
CA GLY A 51 -5.69 -1.83 11.99
C GLY A 51 -5.17 -1.85 13.43
N ASN A 52 -5.51 -2.91 14.14
CA ASN A 52 -5.17 -3.13 15.54
C ASN A 52 -3.89 -3.97 15.64
N PRO A 53 -2.72 -3.36 15.91
CA PRO A 53 -1.48 -4.10 16.06
C PRO A 53 -1.58 -5.03 17.26
N LEU A 54 -1.55 -6.33 16.98
CA LEU A 54 -1.51 -7.38 17.97
C LEU A 54 -0.30 -8.24 17.64
N ARG A 55 0.66 -8.30 18.57
CA ARG A 55 1.84 -9.15 18.37
C ARG A 55 1.40 -10.60 18.27
N HIS A 56 1.72 -11.21 17.15
CA HIS A 56 1.55 -12.63 16.92
C HIS A 56 2.92 -13.33 16.84
N ASN A 57 2.91 -14.65 16.81
CA ASN A 57 4.09 -15.44 16.47
C ASN A 57 3.64 -16.52 15.50
N ASN A 58 3.47 -16.13 14.25
CA ASN A 58 2.99 -17.04 13.22
C ASN A 58 4.11 -18.03 12.79
N SER A 59 3.68 -19.14 12.19
CA SER A 59 4.55 -20.22 11.74
C SER A 59 4.97 -20.11 10.27
N ILE A 60 4.89 -18.93 9.65
CA ILE A 60 5.25 -18.76 8.22
C ILE A 60 6.69 -19.24 7.97
N SER A 61 6.94 -19.98 6.90
CA SER A 61 8.32 -20.21 6.43
C SER A 61 8.66 -19.15 5.39
N PHE A 62 9.88 -18.62 5.44
CA PHE A 62 10.42 -17.72 4.40
C PHE A 62 11.31 -18.45 3.39
N GLU A 63 11.41 -19.78 3.52
CA GLU A 63 12.13 -20.62 2.57
C GLU A 63 11.48 -20.56 1.18
N GLY A 64 12.34 -20.45 0.16
CA GLY A 64 11.94 -20.38 -1.24
C GLY A 64 11.67 -18.96 -1.74
N LEU A 65 11.80 -17.92 -0.91
CA LEU A 65 11.73 -16.53 -1.37
C LEU A 65 12.88 -16.19 -2.32
N GLU A 66 12.56 -15.43 -3.36
CA GLU A 66 13.51 -14.91 -4.33
C GLU A 66 13.51 -13.38 -4.33
N PRO A 67 14.66 -12.71 -4.56
CA PRO A 67 14.67 -11.27 -4.73
C PRO A 67 13.63 -10.80 -5.76
N GLY A 68 12.81 -9.84 -5.36
CA GLY A 68 11.65 -9.36 -6.11
C GLY A 68 10.30 -9.88 -5.60
N ASP A 69 10.27 -10.95 -4.82
CA ASP A 69 9.03 -11.43 -4.20
C ASP A 69 8.45 -10.37 -3.24
N ILE A 70 7.13 -10.33 -3.12
CA ILE A 70 6.40 -9.37 -2.28
C ILE A 70 5.87 -10.10 -1.05
N ILE A 71 6.02 -9.48 0.13
CA ILE A 71 5.46 -9.98 1.39
C ILE A 71 4.35 -9.03 1.82
N LEU A 72 3.18 -9.58 2.13
CA LEU A 72 2.05 -8.84 2.67
C LEU A 72 1.81 -9.23 4.13
N GLY A 73 1.50 -8.25 4.96
CA GLY A 73 1.18 -8.43 6.37
C GLY A 73 -0.16 -7.79 6.67
N ALA A 74 -0.95 -8.41 7.55
CA ALA A 74 -2.28 -7.92 7.89
C ALA A 74 -2.51 -7.83 9.40
N TYR A 75 -3.18 -6.76 9.82
CA TYR A 75 -3.71 -6.57 11.17
C TYR A 75 -5.24 -6.42 11.12
N PRO A 76 -5.97 -6.95 12.12
CA PRO A 76 -7.41 -6.85 12.18
C PRO A 76 -7.89 -5.41 12.14
N HIS A 77 -9.03 -5.17 11.47
CA HIS A 77 -9.66 -3.85 11.35
C HIS A 77 -8.85 -2.81 10.56
N CYS A 78 -8.03 -3.25 9.60
CA CYS A 78 -7.34 -2.36 8.68
C CYS A 78 -8.34 -1.52 7.84
N ALA A 79 -8.05 -0.24 7.68
CA ALA A 79 -8.94 0.67 6.96
C ALA A 79 -8.84 0.59 5.44
N TYR A 80 -7.82 -0.07 4.93
CA TYR A 80 -7.40 0.12 3.55
C TYR A 80 -7.18 -1.17 2.76
N GLY A 81 -7.84 -2.23 3.23
CA GLY A 81 -7.90 -3.54 2.59
C GLY A 81 -7.78 -4.65 3.62
N ASP A 82 -7.59 -5.84 3.10
CA ASP A 82 -7.31 -7.06 3.83
C ASP A 82 -5.88 -7.04 4.38
N TYR A 83 -4.92 -6.50 3.62
CA TYR A 83 -3.53 -6.37 4.03
C TYR A 83 -3.18 -4.95 4.47
N SER A 84 -2.56 -4.84 5.64
CA SER A 84 -2.19 -3.55 6.25
C SER A 84 -0.80 -3.06 5.89
N HIS A 85 0.03 -3.94 5.30
CA HIS A 85 1.42 -3.64 5.01
C HIS A 85 1.98 -4.48 3.86
N ALA A 86 3.00 -3.96 3.19
CA ALA A 86 3.71 -4.63 2.10
C ALA A 86 5.23 -4.39 2.22
N ALA A 87 6.01 -5.38 1.79
CA ALA A 87 7.47 -5.33 1.73
C ALA A 87 8.00 -6.03 0.46
N LEU A 88 9.17 -5.59 -0.03
CA LEU A 88 9.88 -6.21 -1.16
C LEU A 88 11.04 -7.06 -0.64
N TYR A 89 11.08 -8.35 -0.98
CA TYR A 89 12.22 -9.20 -0.66
C TYR A 89 13.43 -8.88 -1.54
N ILE A 90 14.59 -8.69 -0.91
CA ILE A 90 15.85 -8.33 -1.60
C ILE A 90 16.95 -9.39 -1.46
N GLY A 91 16.61 -10.58 -0.92
CA GLY A 91 17.55 -11.67 -0.71
C GLY A 91 18.14 -11.72 0.71
N SER A 92 18.74 -12.87 1.04
CA SER A 92 19.46 -13.09 2.31
C SER A 92 18.63 -12.79 3.58
N GLY A 93 17.33 -13.05 3.54
CA GLY A 93 16.42 -12.79 4.67
C GLY A 93 16.13 -11.30 4.90
N GLN A 94 16.32 -10.46 3.88
CA GLN A 94 16.19 -9.02 3.98
C GLN A 94 15.12 -8.50 3.04
N ILE A 95 14.47 -7.42 3.47
CA ILE A 95 13.38 -6.76 2.77
C ILE A 95 13.58 -5.25 2.74
N ILE A 96 12.86 -4.58 1.83
CA ILE A 96 12.66 -3.14 1.82
C ILE A 96 11.19 -2.85 2.09
N GLU A 97 10.93 -1.94 3.01
CA GLU A 97 9.59 -1.48 3.38
C GLU A 97 9.65 -0.04 3.88
N GLY A 98 8.49 0.51 4.27
CA GLY A 98 8.41 1.89 4.74
C GLY A 98 7.65 2.01 6.05
N TYR A 99 8.18 2.85 6.96
CA TYR A 99 7.52 3.22 8.21
C TYR A 99 7.58 4.74 8.44
N ALA A 100 6.59 5.28 9.15
CA ALA A 100 6.49 6.72 9.38
C ALA A 100 7.66 7.32 10.19
N ASP A 101 8.26 6.53 11.07
CA ASP A 101 9.38 6.91 11.93
C ASP A 101 10.76 6.59 11.32
N LEU A 102 10.84 5.63 10.39
CA LEU A 102 12.10 5.16 9.79
C LEU A 102 12.29 5.59 8.33
N GLY A 103 11.24 6.07 7.66
CA GLY A 103 11.25 6.26 6.21
C GLY A 103 11.25 4.92 5.48
N ILE A 104 11.78 4.91 4.25
CA ILE A 104 12.08 3.68 3.54
C ILE A 104 13.32 3.04 4.15
N THR A 105 13.21 1.79 4.56
CA THR A 105 14.24 1.13 5.36
C THR A 105 14.42 -0.33 4.97
N ARG A 106 15.59 -0.86 5.32
CA ARG A 106 15.91 -2.28 5.20
C ARG A 106 15.64 -2.96 6.53
N GLN A 107 14.89 -4.05 6.51
CA GLN A 107 14.57 -4.84 7.70
C GLN A 107 14.79 -6.34 7.45
N SER A 108 14.77 -7.12 8.53
CA SER A 108 14.78 -8.58 8.46
C SER A 108 13.38 -9.09 8.16
N VAL A 109 13.23 -9.98 7.17
CA VAL A 109 11.92 -10.60 6.85
C VAL A 109 11.26 -11.27 8.05
N GLU A 110 12.04 -11.66 9.06
CA GLU A 110 11.56 -12.35 10.26
C GLU A 110 10.52 -11.57 11.07
N HIS A 111 10.52 -10.22 11.04
CA HIS A 111 9.50 -9.46 11.77
C HIS A 111 8.08 -9.68 11.22
N PHE A 112 7.93 -10.23 10.00
CA PHE A 112 6.61 -10.60 9.49
C PHE A 112 5.94 -11.71 10.33
N ARG A 113 6.69 -12.43 11.18
CA ARG A 113 6.12 -13.36 12.18
C ARG A 113 5.22 -12.67 13.21
N GLU A 114 5.39 -11.36 13.39
CA GLU A 114 4.62 -10.56 14.33
C GLU A 114 3.21 -10.25 13.82
N TYR A 115 2.95 -10.37 12.51
CA TYR A 115 1.62 -10.16 11.95
C TYR A 115 0.72 -11.39 12.22
N PRO A 116 -0.55 -11.18 12.57
CA PRO A 116 -1.57 -12.24 12.64
C PRO A 116 -1.73 -13.03 11.33
N GLN A 117 -1.57 -12.35 10.19
CA GLN A 117 -1.61 -12.98 8.88
C GLN A 117 -0.49 -12.44 7.99
N VAL A 118 0.07 -13.36 7.20
CA VAL A 118 1.13 -13.10 6.23
C VAL A 118 0.84 -13.84 4.94
N CYS A 119 1.01 -13.15 3.81
CA CYS A 119 0.97 -13.75 2.48
C CYS A 119 2.29 -13.47 1.76
N LEU A 120 2.87 -14.51 1.17
CA LEU A 120 4.06 -14.43 0.35
C LEU A 120 3.64 -14.54 -1.12
N LEU A 121 4.04 -13.56 -1.92
CA LEU A 121 3.72 -13.45 -3.33
C LEU A 121 4.98 -13.58 -4.17
N ARG A 122 4.98 -14.56 -5.08
CA ARG A 122 6.01 -14.69 -6.12
C ARG A 122 5.61 -13.81 -7.29
N VAL A 123 6.51 -12.93 -7.71
CA VAL A 123 6.29 -12.10 -8.91
C VAL A 123 6.75 -12.87 -10.15
N ASN A 124 5.79 -13.24 -11.00
CA ASN A 124 5.94 -14.07 -12.19
C ASN A 124 6.28 -13.22 -13.43
N VAL A 125 7.45 -12.60 -13.41
CA VAL A 125 7.97 -11.75 -14.51
C VAL A 125 9.42 -12.11 -14.81
N ASP A 126 9.99 -11.53 -15.87
CA ASP A 126 11.39 -11.74 -16.23
C ASP A 126 12.33 -11.44 -15.04
N PRO A 127 13.32 -12.31 -14.72
CA PRO A 127 14.26 -12.08 -13.63
C PRO A 127 14.98 -10.73 -13.69
N ALA A 128 15.25 -10.19 -14.89
CA ALA A 128 15.84 -8.86 -15.06
C ALA A 128 14.91 -7.74 -14.56
N VAL A 129 13.60 -7.90 -14.73
CA VAL A 129 12.59 -6.97 -14.20
C VAL A 129 12.58 -7.00 -12.67
N LYS A 130 12.62 -8.19 -12.06
CA LYS A 130 12.73 -8.33 -10.60
C LYS A 130 14.00 -7.65 -10.06
N GLN A 131 15.13 -7.87 -10.72
CA GLN A 131 16.40 -7.26 -10.33
C GLN A 131 16.39 -5.74 -10.44
N ALA A 132 15.82 -5.19 -11.53
CA ALA A 132 15.70 -3.75 -11.71
C ALA A 132 14.76 -3.12 -10.67
N ALA A 133 13.65 -3.78 -10.33
CA ALA A 133 12.75 -3.33 -9.27
C ALA A 133 13.45 -3.33 -7.90
N VAL A 134 14.19 -4.39 -7.56
CA VAL A 134 14.98 -4.46 -6.32
C VAL A 134 16.05 -3.36 -6.27
N ALA A 135 16.77 -3.13 -7.37
CA ALA A 135 17.78 -2.08 -7.45
C ALA A 135 17.16 -0.69 -7.21
N TYR A 136 16.06 -0.39 -7.91
CA TYR A 136 15.35 0.87 -7.74
C TYR A 136 14.87 1.08 -6.30
N ALA A 137 14.23 0.08 -5.69
CA ALA A 137 13.74 0.17 -4.31
C ALA A 137 14.90 0.37 -3.31
N THR A 138 16.05 -0.26 -3.57
CA THR A 138 17.26 -0.11 -2.74
C THR A 138 17.80 1.32 -2.77
N GLU A 139 17.74 2.00 -3.92
CA GLU A 139 18.16 3.39 -4.05
C GLU A 139 17.29 4.37 -3.26
N GLN A 140 16.07 3.97 -2.89
CA GLN A 140 15.16 4.83 -2.11
C GLN A 140 15.32 4.68 -0.60
N ILE A 141 16.25 3.86 -0.09
CA ILE A 141 16.46 3.71 1.35
C ILE A 141 16.85 5.08 1.95
N GLY A 142 16.13 5.48 3.01
CA GLY A 142 16.27 6.77 3.67
C GLY A 142 15.26 7.84 3.20
N GLU A 143 14.52 7.58 2.12
CA GLU A 143 13.49 8.50 1.63
C GLU A 143 12.29 8.59 2.58
N VAL A 144 11.55 9.71 2.48
CA VAL A 144 10.45 10.03 3.39
C VAL A 144 9.25 9.10 3.16
N PHE A 145 8.77 8.54 4.28
CA PHE A 145 7.51 7.81 4.31
C PHE A 145 6.35 8.72 4.70
N TYR A 146 5.23 8.58 4.00
CA TYR A 146 3.96 9.18 4.33
C TYR A 146 2.83 8.19 4.00
N PRO A 147 2.00 7.76 4.97
CA PRO A 147 0.98 6.73 4.75
C PRO A 147 0.05 7.02 3.56
N VAL A 148 -0.31 8.30 3.36
CA VAL A 148 -1.26 8.74 2.34
C VAL A 148 -0.55 9.25 1.08
N ALA A 149 0.60 8.67 0.73
CA ALA A 149 1.32 8.99 -0.49
C ALA A 149 0.57 8.47 -1.73
N PHE A 150 -0.10 9.37 -2.46
CA PHE A 150 -0.75 9.06 -3.74
C PHE A 150 0.27 8.83 -4.87
N LYS A 151 -0.15 8.12 -5.93
CA LYS A 151 0.70 7.77 -7.08
C LYS A 151 1.38 8.98 -7.74
N SER A 152 0.69 10.12 -7.82
CA SER A 152 1.16 11.34 -8.50
C SER A 152 2.26 12.09 -7.75
N GLY A 153 2.40 11.88 -6.44
CA GLY A 153 3.44 12.53 -5.64
C GLY A 153 4.84 11.99 -6.00
N GLN A 154 5.83 12.86 -6.13
CA GLN A 154 7.23 12.46 -6.30
C GLN A 154 7.93 12.41 -4.94
N ASN A 155 8.86 11.47 -4.76
CA ASN A 155 9.78 11.39 -3.61
C ASN A 155 9.08 11.37 -2.24
N ILE A 156 7.86 10.85 -2.19
CA ILE A 156 7.13 10.56 -0.97
C ILE A 156 6.51 9.18 -1.17
N TRP A 157 6.81 8.28 -0.25
CA TRP A 157 6.49 6.85 -0.37
C TRP A 157 5.55 6.39 0.72
N ASN A 158 4.74 5.37 0.43
CA ASN A 158 4.16 4.50 1.45
C ASN A 158 4.63 3.07 1.19
N CYS A 159 4.18 2.12 2.01
CA CYS A 159 4.67 0.75 1.99
C CYS A 159 4.46 0.11 0.62
N SER A 160 3.30 0.28 -0.02
CA SER A 160 3.00 -0.29 -1.33
C SER A 160 3.54 0.53 -2.50
N LYS A 161 3.46 1.86 -2.46
CA LYS A 161 3.80 2.73 -3.60
C LYS A 161 5.24 2.56 -4.07
N ILE A 162 6.20 2.37 -3.17
CA ILE A 162 7.60 2.16 -3.57
C ILE A 162 7.78 0.88 -4.39
N MET A 163 7.15 -0.23 -3.97
CA MET A 163 7.17 -1.50 -4.71
C MET A 163 6.46 -1.37 -6.05
N TRP A 164 5.26 -0.79 -6.03
CA TRP A 164 4.51 -0.53 -7.26
C TRP A 164 5.33 0.30 -8.23
N LYS A 165 5.94 1.40 -7.77
CA LYS A 165 6.73 2.27 -8.63
C LYS A 165 7.97 1.57 -9.19
N ALA A 166 8.63 0.76 -8.38
CA ALA A 166 9.80 -0.02 -8.79
C ALA A 166 9.51 -0.93 -9.98
N TYR A 167 8.38 -1.63 -9.94
CA TYR A 167 7.92 -2.52 -11.02
C TYR A 167 7.26 -1.78 -12.19
N GLN A 168 6.52 -0.70 -11.90
CA GLN A 168 5.85 0.13 -12.92
C GLN A 168 6.85 0.76 -13.88
N LEU A 169 8.02 1.17 -13.40
CA LEU A 169 9.13 1.66 -14.23
C LEU A 169 9.68 0.59 -15.19
N GLN A 170 9.46 -0.69 -14.90
CA GLN A 170 9.85 -1.83 -15.74
C GLN A 170 8.70 -2.36 -16.61
N GLY A 171 7.56 -1.66 -16.63
CA GLY A 171 6.38 -2.05 -17.41
C GLY A 171 5.45 -3.05 -16.74
N VAL A 172 5.61 -3.31 -15.44
CA VAL A 172 4.72 -4.19 -14.66
C VAL A 172 3.85 -3.32 -13.75
N ASP A 173 2.56 -3.24 -14.06
CA ASP A 173 1.61 -2.46 -13.25
C ASP A 173 0.75 -3.40 -12.39
N PHE A 174 0.88 -3.28 -11.07
CA PHE A 174 0.06 -4.03 -10.12
C PHE A 174 -1.29 -3.39 -9.85
N ASP A 175 -1.54 -2.17 -10.33
CA ASP A 175 -2.77 -1.42 -10.07
C ASP A 175 -3.48 -1.05 -11.37
N ASP A 176 -4.13 -2.06 -11.97
CA ASP A 176 -4.76 -1.99 -13.30
C ASP A 176 -6.00 -1.09 -13.36
N ASN A 177 -6.59 -0.78 -12.20
CA ASN A 177 -7.76 0.09 -12.05
C ASN A 177 -7.43 1.60 -12.13
N GLN A 178 -6.14 1.97 -12.31
CA GLN A 178 -5.63 3.34 -12.40
C GLN A 178 -6.04 4.25 -11.24
N ASP A 179 -6.13 3.72 -10.03
CA ASP A 179 -6.57 4.49 -8.87
C ASP A 179 -5.51 5.52 -8.40
N LEU A 180 -5.90 6.46 -7.54
CA LEU A 180 -5.01 7.47 -6.92
C LEU A 180 -4.00 6.86 -5.96
N TRP A 181 -4.30 5.69 -5.42
CA TRP A 181 -3.55 5.03 -4.36
C TRP A 181 -3.44 3.54 -4.65
N VAL A 182 -2.30 2.95 -4.31
CA VAL A 182 -2.07 1.51 -4.50
C VAL A 182 -2.19 0.83 -3.15
N PRO A 183 -3.30 0.13 -2.83
CA PRO A 183 -3.37 -0.69 -1.63
C PRO A 183 -2.41 -1.90 -1.72
N PRO A 184 -1.94 -2.44 -0.58
CA PRO A 184 -1.26 -3.73 -0.56
C PRO A 184 -2.03 -4.86 -1.28
N ASP A 185 -3.36 -4.84 -1.18
CA ASP A 185 -4.28 -5.76 -1.86
C ASP A 185 -4.16 -5.75 -3.39
N SER A 186 -3.70 -4.65 -4.01
CA SER A 186 -3.47 -4.61 -5.46
C SER A 186 -2.40 -5.63 -5.87
N PHE A 187 -1.39 -5.87 -5.02
CA PHE A 187 -0.40 -6.91 -5.29
C PHE A 187 -1.02 -8.31 -5.24
N TYR A 188 -1.83 -8.59 -4.23
CA TYR A 188 -2.48 -9.90 -4.06
C TYR A 188 -3.39 -10.25 -5.24
N ASN A 189 -4.12 -9.26 -5.76
CA ASN A 189 -5.08 -9.45 -6.84
C ASN A 189 -4.46 -9.37 -8.24
N SER A 190 -3.15 -9.09 -8.34
CA SER A 190 -2.50 -8.87 -9.63
C SER A 190 -2.31 -10.16 -10.44
N PRO A 191 -2.48 -10.12 -11.78
CA PRO A 191 -2.18 -11.27 -12.63
C PRO A 191 -0.68 -11.61 -12.72
N TYR A 192 0.20 -10.72 -12.22
CA TYR A 192 1.65 -10.93 -12.24
C TYR A 192 2.18 -11.72 -11.04
N VAL A 193 1.31 -12.15 -10.12
CA VAL A 193 1.75 -12.86 -8.92
C VAL A 193 1.11 -14.23 -8.77
N GLU A 194 1.75 -15.08 -7.99
CA GLU A 194 1.15 -16.28 -7.40
C GLU A 194 1.39 -16.29 -5.90
N VAL A 195 0.40 -16.79 -5.14
CA VAL A 195 0.54 -17.02 -3.70
C VAL A 195 1.39 -18.27 -3.50
N ILE A 196 2.59 -18.10 -2.94
CA ILE A 196 3.48 -19.23 -2.61
C ILE A 196 3.24 -19.78 -1.21
N ARG A 197 2.78 -18.93 -0.29
CA ARG A 197 2.48 -19.32 1.08
C ARG A 197 1.61 -18.28 1.77
N GLU A 198 0.68 -18.75 2.58
CA GLU A 198 -0.15 -17.90 3.42
C GLU A 198 -0.39 -18.56 4.77
N VAL A 199 -0.37 -17.77 5.85
CA VAL A 199 -0.75 -18.19 7.19
C VAL A 199 -1.64 -17.14 7.83
N GLY A 200 -2.55 -17.57 8.70
CA GLY A 200 -3.60 -16.73 9.27
C GLY A 200 -4.90 -16.83 8.48
N LEU A 201 -5.94 -16.13 8.94
CA LEU A 201 -7.22 -16.01 8.26
C LEU A 201 -7.56 -14.53 8.12
N LEU A 202 -8.05 -14.15 6.93
CA LEU A 202 -8.71 -12.86 6.70
C LEU A 202 -10.04 -12.83 7.48
N TRP A 203 -10.33 -11.70 8.11
CA TRP A 203 -11.49 -11.48 8.98
C TRP A 203 -12.65 -10.80 8.27
#